data_AF-A0A915MIH6-F1
#
_entry.id   AF-A0A915MIH6-F1
#
_cell.length_a   1.000
_cell.length_b   1.000
_cell.length_c   1.000
_cell.angle_alpha   90.00
_cell.angle_beta   90.00
_cell.angle_gamma   90.00
#
_symmetry.space_group_name_H-M   'P 1'
#
loop_
_entity.id
_entity.type
_entity.pdbx_description
1 polymer ?
#
loop_
_entity_poly.entity_id
_entity_poly.type
_entity_poly.pdbx_seq_one_letter_code
_entity_poly.pdbx_strand_id
1 'polypeptide(L)'
;KRQEHSKPINLHFLDYKEERKENILSTNSLKRHEVALELIDTVLLKAYLMINPKLIGPLLRLKNCCCIISEAEKDLKKAGLFEELLILYERKKMFRKYLEYFQREVKKPEASTHAHGIEKIATFLMKLKSEQLSLILEFSPIVLAEDIELGVKIFTCIDSSVDAKNFDRDSVLQFLKRQFPAAVIPYLEHIIYEWEDKRPKFHEELVLQYITRIKSLLSQFVKLP
;
A
#
# COMPACT_ATOMS: atom_id res chain seq x y z
N LYS A 1 -71.63 -15.35 -22.36
CA LYS A 1 -70.19 -15.50 -22.65
C LYS A 1 -69.41 -14.64 -21.66
N ARG A 2 -69.01 -15.21 -20.51
CA ARG A 2 -68.17 -14.51 -19.51
C ARG A 2 -66.71 -14.85 -19.81
N GLN A 3 -65.88 -13.83 -19.98
CA GLN A 3 -64.44 -13.91 -19.78
C GLN A 3 -64.20 -14.02 -18.28
N GLU A 4 -63.44 -15.02 -17.83
CA GLU A 4 -62.73 -14.93 -16.56
C GLU A 4 -61.27 -15.28 -16.79
N HIS A 5 -60.45 -14.25 -16.61
CA HIS A 5 -59.00 -14.27 -16.57
C HIS A 5 -58.51 -15.16 -15.43
N SER A 6 -57.75 -16.22 -15.75
CA SER A 6 -56.89 -16.88 -14.75
C SER A 6 -55.42 -16.60 -15.10
N LYS A 7 -54.73 -15.98 -14.15
CA LYS A 7 -53.41 -15.34 -14.23
C LYS A 7 -52.27 -16.36 -14.44
N PRO A 8 -51.32 -16.16 -15.36
CA PRO A 8 -50.05 -16.87 -15.36
C PRO A 8 -49.05 -16.09 -14.49
N ILE A 9 -49.26 -16.04 -13.17
CA ILE A 9 -48.36 -15.34 -12.25
C ILE A 9 -47.54 -16.31 -11.39
N ASN A 10 -47.83 -17.62 -11.39
CA ASN A 10 -47.12 -18.54 -10.48
C ASN A 10 -45.87 -19.21 -11.04
N LEU A 11 -45.76 -19.42 -12.37
CA LEU A 11 -44.66 -20.20 -12.93
C LEU A 11 -43.33 -19.41 -12.90
N HIS A 12 -43.35 -18.15 -13.32
CA HIS A 12 -42.18 -17.27 -13.32
C HIS A 12 -41.66 -16.95 -11.90
N PHE A 13 -42.51 -17.05 -10.87
CA PHE A 13 -42.12 -16.86 -9.47
C PHE A 13 -41.55 -18.13 -8.83
N LEU A 14 -41.90 -19.31 -9.33
CA LEU A 14 -41.34 -20.59 -8.90
C LEU A 14 -39.94 -20.77 -9.50
N ASP A 15 -39.79 -20.53 -10.81
CA ASP A 15 -38.49 -20.58 -11.50
C ASP A 15 -37.48 -19.61 -10.87
N TYR A 16 -37.91 -18.38 -10.58
CA TYR A 16 -37.07 -17.38 -9.88
C TYR A 16 -36.69 -17.80 -8.45
N LYS A 17 -37.53 -18.57 -7.75
CA LYS A 17 -37.20 -19.10 -6.41
C LYS A 17 -36.25 -20.28 -6.49
N GLU A 18 -36.35 -21.13 -7.50
CA GLU A 18 -35.46 -22.27 -7.69
C GLU A 18 -34.06 -21.82 -8.13
N GLU A 19 -33.94 -20.93 -9.11
CA GLU A 19 -32.65 -20.32 -9.49
C GLU A 19 -31.96 -19.61 -8.31
N ARG A 20 -32.76 -18.96 -7.46
CA ARG A 20 -32.23 -18.29 -6.25
C ARG A 20 -31.80 -19.30 -5.19
N LYS A 21 -32.50 -20.43 -5.03
CA LYS A 21 -32.11 -21.52 -4.11
C LYS A 21 -30.85 -22.24 -4.60
N GLU A 22 -30.72 -22.51 -5.89
CA GLU A 22 -29.53 -23.11 -6.48
C GLU A 22 -28.31 -22.19 -6.35
N ASN A 23 -28.48 -20.88 -6.60
CA ASN A 23 -27.42 -19.90 -6.35
C ASN A 23 -27.02 -19.82 -4.86
N ILE A 24 -27.98 -19.90 -3.93
CA ILE A 24 -27.70 -19.94 -2.48
C ILE A 24 -26.97 -21.24 -2.09
N LEU A 25 -27.34 -22.39 -2.66
CA LEU A 25 -26.68 -23.67 -2.40
C LEU A 25 -25.25 -23.67 -2.96
N SER A 26 -25.08 -23.21 -4.20
CA SER A 26 -23.78 -23.09 -4.87
C SER A 26 -22.83 -22.15 -4.10
N THR A 27 -23.31 -20.98 -3.69
CA THR A 27 -22.53 -20.04 -2.86
C THR A 27 -22.18 -20.60 -1.48
N ASN A 28 -23.06 -21.39 -0.86
CA ASN A 28 -22.75 -22.06 0.40
C ASN A 28 -21.71 -23.18 0.24
N SER A 29 -21.71 -23.90 -0.89
CA SER A 29 -20.69 -24.90 -1.20
C SER A 29 -19.32 -24.24 -1.38
N LEU A 30 -19.23 -23.16 -2.15
CA LEU A 30 -17.99 -22.41 -2.38
C LEU A 30 -17.38 -21.89 -1.07
N LYS A 31 -18.20 -21.30 -0.20
CA LYS A 31 -17.75 -20.84 1.13
C LYS A 31 -17.17 -21.96 2.00
N ARG A 32 -17.74 -23.17 1.94
CA ARG A 32 -17.21 -24.33 2.68
C ARG A 32 -15.83 -24.76 2.15
N HIS A 33 -15.62 -24.71 0.85
CA HIS A 33 -14.34 -25.03 0.23
C HIS A 33 -13.27 -24.01 0.60
N GLU A 34 -13.62 -22.71 0.61
CA GLU A 34 -12.72 -21.66 1.07
C GLU A 34 -12.28 -21.91 2.51
N VAL A 35 -13.22 -22.09 3.45
CA VAL A 35 -12.91 -22.38 4.86
C VAL A 35 -12.03 -23.61 5.02
N ALA A 36 -12.28 -24.68 4.25
CA ALA A 36 -11.46 -25.89 4.28
C ALA A 36 -10.02 -25.61 3.81
N LEU A 37 -9.85 -24.85 2.73
CA LEU A 37 -8.53 -24.44 2.24
C LEU A 37 -7.79 -23.56 3.25
N GLU A 38 -8.48 -22.61 3.88
CA GLU A 38 -7.88 -21.77 4.92
C GLU A 38 -7.38 -22.61 6.09
N LEU A 39 -8.17 -23.60 6.52
CA LEU A 39 -7.79 -24.51 7.60
C LEU A 39 -6.58 -25.37 7.23
N ILE A 40 -6.57 -25.95 6.02
CA ILE A 40 -5.46 -26.77 5.52
C ILE A 40 -4.17 -25.96 5.51
N ASP A 41 -4.17 -24.77 4.91
CA ASP A 41 -2.98 -23.93 4.83
C ASP A 41 -2.51 -23.45 6.20
N THR A 42 -3.44 -23.20 7.14
CA THR A 42 -3.10 -22.81 8.52
C THR A 42 -2.49 -23.97 9.30
N VAL A 43 -3.00 -25.19 9.12
CA VAL A 43 -2.42 -26.39 9.74
C VAL A 43 -1.04 -26.68 9.13
N LEU A 44 -0.89 -26.54 7.82
CA LEU A 44 0.39 -26.71 7.13
C LEU A 44 1.44 -25.69 7.61
N LEU A 45 1.05 -24.43 7.79
CA LEU A 45 1.89 -23.39 8.38
C LEU A 45 2.38 -23.79 9.78
N LYS A 46 1.47 -24.23 10.65
CA LYS A 46 1.81 -24.69 12.01
C LYS A 46 2.73 -25.91 11.98
N ALA A 47 2.50 -26.86 11.07
CA ALA A 47 3.38 -28.01 10.88
C ALA A 47 4.79 -27.61 10.44
N TYR A 48 4.91 -26.69 9.47
CA TYR A 48 6.20 -26.16 9.04
C TYR A 48 6.92 -25.38 10.14
N LEU A 49 6.20 -24.62 10.97
CA LEU A 49 6.79 -23.97 12.14
C LEU A 49 7.45 -24.97 13.11
N MET A 50 6.87 -26.17 13.26
CA MET A 50 7.42 -27.20 14.14
C MET A 50 8.58 -27.98 13.51
N ILE A 51 8.51 -28.28 12.21
CA ILE A 51 9.43 -29.22 11.55
C ILE A 51 10.53 -28.50 10.78
N ASN A 52 10.17 -27.51 9.97
CA ASN A 52 11.11 -26.80 9.10
C ASN A 52 10.61 -25.38 8.74
N PRO A 53 10.98 -24.36 9.54
CA PRO A 53 10.55 -22.98 9.32
C PRO A 53 10.96 -22.40 7.95
N LYS A 54 11.98 -22.95 7.28
CA LYS A 54 12.45 -22.48 5.96
C LYS A 54 11.40 -22.65 4.86
N LEU A 55 10.41 -23.53 5.05
CA LEU A 55 9.33 -23.77 4.09
C LEU A 55 8.19 -22.74 4.18
N ILE A 56 8.18 -21.90 5.22
CA ILE A 56 7.12 -20.91 5.45
C ILE A 56 7.15 -19.81 4.39
N GLY A 57 8.32 -19.23 4.10
CA GLY A 57 8.45 -18.22 3.05
C GLY A 57 7.94 -18.71 1.69
N PRO A 58 8.37 -19.89 1.20
CA PRO A 58 7.81 -20.51 0.00
C PRO A 58 6.29 -20.72 0.06
N LEU A 59 5.75 -21.23 1.16
CA LEU A 59 4.31 -21.43 1.36
C LEU A 59 3.53 -20.12 1.18
N LEU A 60 3.94 -19.06 1.89
CA LEU A 60 3.26 -17.76 1.87
C LEU A 60 3.32 -17.05 0.51
N ARG A 61 4.36 -17.34 -0.29
CA ARG A 61 4.49 -16.79 -1.66
C ARG A 61 3.57 -17.47 -2.67
N LEU A 62 2.96 -18.62 -2.36
CA LEU A 62 2.01 -19.28 -3.25
C LEU A 62 0.79 -18.39 -3.52
N LYS A 63 0.29 -18.41 -4.76
CA LYS A 63 -0.87 -17.61 -5.21
C LYS A 63 -2.16 -17.93 -4.45
N ASN A 64 -2.31 -19.17 -4.02
CA ASN A 64 -3.52 -19.68 -3.40
C ASN A 64 -3.35 -19.91 -1.89
N CYS A 65 -2.35 -19.30 -1.26
CA CYS A 65 -2.15 -19.44 0.18
C CYS A 65 -3.26 -18.70 0.95
N CYS A 66 -4.13 -19.50 1.56
CA CYS A 66 -5.37 -19.09 2.19
C CYS A 66 -5.29 -19.10 3.72
N CYS A 67 -4.10 -19.06 4.33
CA CYS A 67 -3.97 -19.07 5.79
C CYS A 67 -4.92 -18.08 6.49
N ILE A 68 -5.49 -18.53 7.61
CA ILE A 68 -6.28 -17.71 8.53
C ILE A 68 -5.34 -16.65 9.11
N ILE A 69 -5.61 -15.38 8.78
CA ILE A 69 -4.68 -14.27 9.04
C ILE A 69 -4.38 -14.12 10.53
N SER A 70 -5.39 -14.22 11.39
CA SER A 70 -5.23 -14.04 12.85
C SER A 70 -4.31 -15.09 13.47
N GLU A 71 -4.46 -16.36 13.07
CA GLU A 71 -3.63 -17.46 13.56
C GLU A 71 -2.21 -17.39 12.98
N ALA A 72 -2.09 -17.17 11.67
CA ALA A 72 -0.79 -17.04 11.01
C ALA A 72 0.01 -15.86 11.58
N GLU A 73 -0.61 -14.69 11.74
CA GLU A 73 0.02 -13.51 12.32
C GLU A 73 0.52 -13.79 13.75
N LYS A 74 -0.29 -14.45 14.58
CA LYS A 74 0.05 -14.81 15.95
C LYS A 74 1.23 -15.79 16.02
N ASP A 75 1.20 -16.82 15.18
CA ASP A 75 2.22 -17.87 15.20
C ASP A 75 3.56 -17.37 14.65
N LEU A 76 3.54 -16.60 13.55
CA LEU A 76 4.75 -15.98 12.99
C LEU A 76 5.40 -14.99 13.97
N LYS A 77 4.60 -14.17 14.67
CA LYS A 77 5.10 -13.25 15.71
C LYS A 77 5.75 -14.01 16.86
N LYS A 78 5.13 -15.10 17.33
CA LYS A 78 5.71 -15.94 18.40
C LYS A 78 7.02 -16.60 17.99
N ALA A 79 7.14 -17.00 16.73
CA ALA A 79 8.34 -17.62 16.19
C ALA A 79 9.45 -16.62 15.82
N GLY A 80 9.20 -15.30 15.91
CA GLY A 80 10.17 -14.27 15.55
C GLY A 80 10.47 -14.19 14.05
N LEU A 81 9.56 -14.69 13.20
CA LEU A 81 9.74 -14.75 11.74
C LEU A 81 9.29 -13.44 11.07
N PHE A 82 10.19 -12.46 11.07
CA PHE A 82 9.92 -11.10 10.59
C PHE A 82 9.62 -11.05 9.09
N GLU A 83 10.50 -11.59 8.25
CA GLU A 83 10.39 -11.52 6.78
C GLU A 83 9.14 -12.29 6.29
N GLU A 84 8.82 -13.43 6.90
CA GLU A 84 7.60 -14.19 6.61
C GLU A 84 6.33 -13.40 6.96
N LEU A 85 6.33 -12.67 8.07
CA LEU A 85 5.19 -11.85 8.46
C LEU A 85 4.97 -10.67 7.49
N LEU A 86 6.04 -10.07 6.99
CA LEU A 86 5.97 -9.06 5.93
C LEU A 86 5.35 -9.62 4.66
N ILE A 87 5.79 -10.81 4.22
CA ILE A 87 5.19 -11.50 3.07
C ILE A 87 3.69 -11.73 3.30
N LEU A 88 3.30 -12.21 4.49
CA LEU A 88 1.88 -12.42 4.81
C LEU A 88 1.06 -11.13 4.65
N TYR A 89 1.53 -10.01 5.23
CA TYR A 89 0.83 -8.73 5.12
C TYR A 89 0.76 -8.20 3.69
N GLU A 90 1.85 -8.31 2.91
CA GLU A 90 1.88 -7.90 1.50
C GLU A 90 0.86 -8.70 0.68
N ARG A 91 0.85 -10.03 0.85
CA ARG A 91 -0.05 -10.94 0.11
C ARG A 91 -1.51 -10.73 0.44
N LYS A 92 -1.81 -10.44 1.71
CA LYS A 92 -3.18 -10.12 2.16
C LYS A 92 -3.55 -8.64 1.95
N LYS A 93 -2.70 -7.85 1.27
CA LYS A 93 -2.89 -6.41 1.01
C LYS A 93 -3.12 -5.58 2.29
N MET A 94 -2.54 -6.01 3.40
CA MET A 94 -2.61 -5.32 4.69
C MET A 94 -1.46 -4.31 4.80
N PHE A 95 -1.39 -3.37 3.86
CA PHE A 95 -0.24 -2.46 3.70
C PHE A 95 0.02 -1.58 4.92
N ARG A 96 -1.03 -1.13 5.62
CA ARG A 96 -0.88 -0.38 6.87
C ARG A 96 -0.18 -1.20 7.95
N LYS A 97 -0.65 -2.41 8.23
CA LYS A 97 -0.02 -3.30 9.22
C LYS A 97 1.42 -3.63 8.82
N TYR A 98 1.67 -3.85 7.54
CA TYR A 98 3.02 -4.04 7.00
C TYR A 98 3.92 -2.87 7.40
N LEU A 99 3.54 -1.64 7.06
CA LEU A 99 4.36 -0.45 7.28
C LEU A 99 4.55 -0.15 8.77
N GLU A 100 3.50 -0.28 9.58
CA GLU A 100 3.59 -0.09 11.04
C GLU A 100 4.54 -1.09 11.69
N TYR A 101 4.48 -2.35 11.27
CA TYR A 101 5.34 -3.41 11.79
C TYR A 101 6.79 -3.23 11.31
N PHE A 102 6.98 -2.97 10.01
CA PHE A 102 8.30 -2.72 9.42
C PHE A 102 8.98 -1.52 10.07
N GLN A 103 8.26 -0.42 10.26
CA GLN A 103 8.77 0.81 10.90
C GLN A 103 9.25 0.56 12.34
N ARG A 104 8.52 -0.24 13.12
CA ARG A 104 8.93 -0.58 14.50
C ARG A 104 10.25 -1.36 14.52
N GLU A 105 10.45 -2.21 13.52
CA GLU A 105 11.63 -3.07 13.42
C GLU A 105 12.84 -2.30 12.89
N VAL A 106 12.65 -1.35 11.96
CA VAL A 106 13.72 -0.45 11.48
C VAL A 106 14.24 0.48 12.57
N LYS A 107 13.39 0.92 13.51
CA LYS A 107 13.80 1.79 14.63
C LYS A 107 14.74 1.12 15.64
N LYS A 108 15.06 -0.17 15.50
CA LYS A 108 16.03 -0.84 16.36
C LYS A 108 17.46 -0.33 16.05
N PRO A 109 18.27 0.01 17.06
CA PRO A 109 19.40 0.96 16.96
C PRO A 109 20.68 0.47 16.25
N GLU A 110 20.59 -0.47 15.30
CA GLU A 110 21.76 -0.86 14.49
C GLU A 110 21.85 -0.01 13.22
N ALA A 111 22.81 0.93 13.19
CA ALA A 111 22.89 1.98 12.17
C ALA A 111 23.01 1.47 10.72
N SER A 112 23.71 0.35 10.48
CA SER A 112 23.79 -0.28 9.15
C SER A 112 22.45 -0.88 8.68
N THR A 113 21.61 -1.27 9.62
CA THR A 113 20.29 -1.86 9.37
C THR A 113 19.23 -0.78 9.18
N HIS A 114 19.41 0.39 9.82
CA HIS A 114 18.47 1.50 9.73
C HIS A 114 18.38 2.09 8.31
N ALA A 115 19.51 2.48 7.71
CA ALA A 115 19.54 3.05 6.36
C ALA A 115 18.95 2.09 5.31
N HIS A 116 19.37 0.82 5.35
CA HIS A 116 18.80 -0.23 4.49
C HIS A 116 17.30 -0.44 4.74
N GLY A 117 16.85 -0.28 5.98
CA GLY A 117 15.45 -0.31 6.36
C GLY A 117 14.63 0.82 5.72
N ILE A 118 15.16 2.05 5.75
CA ILE A 118 14.53 3.22 5.11
C ILE A 118 14.42 3.02 3.59
N GLU A 119 15.47 2.52 2.94
CA GLU A 119 15.45 2.19 1.51
C GLU A 119 14.39 1.13 1.17
N LYS A 120 14.25 0.08 1.99
CA LYS A 120 13.20 -0.93 1.82
C LYS A 120 11.80 -0.34 2.00
N ILE A 121 11.58 0.54 2.98
CA ILE A 121 10.30 1.25 3.16
C ILE A 121 9.99 2.10 1.93
N ALA A 122 10.95 2.90 1.46
CA ALA A 122 10.78 3.72 0.27
C ALA A 122 10.43 2.86 -0.95
N THR A 123 11.15 1.76 -1.15
CA THR A 123 10.90 0.79 -2.24
C THR A 123 9.51 0.18 -2.16
N PHE A 124 9.03 -0.13 -0.95
CA PHE A 124 7.68 -0.62 -0.76
C PHE A 124 6.63 0.44 -1.07
N LEU A 125 6.80 1.67 -0.58
CA LEU A 125 5.90 2.79 -0.85
C LEU A 125 5.83 3.10 -2.35
N MET A 126 6.96 3.03 -3.06
CA MET A 126 7.01 3.18 -4.52
C MET A 126 6.23 2.11 -5.29
N LYS A 127 6.00 0.92 -4.70
CA LYS A 127 5.20 -0.16 -5.34
C LYS A 127 3.70 -0.02 -5.08
N LEU A 128 3.29 0.85 -4.15
CA LEU A 128 1.88 1.03 -3.80
C LEU A 128 1.14 1.79 -4.90
N LYS A 129 -0.14 1.43 -5.08
CA LYS A 129 -1.01 2.02 -6.10
C LYS A 129 -1.55 3.38 -5.68
N SER A 130 -2.06 4.14 -6.66
CA SER A 130 -2.68 5.45 -6.43
C SER A 130 -3.87 5.41 -5.47
N GLU A 131 -4.59 4.29 -5.36
CA GLU A 131 -5.68 4.15 -4.39
C GLU A 131 -5.18 4.14 -2.93
N GLN A 132 -3.88 3.90 -2.73
CA GLN A 132 -3.22 3.92 -1.42
C GLN A 132 -2.46 5.22 -1.16
N LEU A 133 -2.71 6.28 -1.93
CA LEU A 133 -2.02 7.57 -1.76
C LEU A 133 -2.10 8.12 -0.33
N SER A 134 -3.23 7.95 0.35
CA SER A 134 -3.38 8.35 1.75
C SER A 134 -2.37 7.65 2.67
N LEU A 135 -2.12 6.37 2.43
CA LEU A 135 -1.12 5.58 3.15
C LEU A 135 0.30 6.01 2.79
N ILE A 136 0.57 6.30 1.52
CA ILE A 136 1.88 6.79 1.07
C ILE A 136 2.19 8.13 1.76
N LEU A 137 1.26 9.06 1.78
CA LEU A 137 1.41 10.36 2.44
C LEU A 137 1.60 10.23 3.95
N GLU A 138 0.95 9.26 4.59
CA GLU A 138 1.10 9.01 6.02
C GLU A 138 2.46 8.43 6.41
N PHE A 139 3.02 7.54 5.59
CA PHE A 139 4.28 6.84 5.91
C PHE A 139 5.52 7.44 5.25
N SER A 140 5.38 8.25 4.20
CA SER A 140 6.50 8.97 3.57
C SER A 140 7.30 9.91 4.50
N PRO A 141 6.75 10.50 5.58
CA PRO A 141 7.52 11.36 6.49
C PRO A 141 8.75 10.70 7.08
N ILE A 142 8.73 9.37 7.32
CA ILE A 142 9.91 8.69 7.87
C ILE A 142 11.07 8.67 6.88
N VAL A 143 10.77 8.55 5.59
CA VAL A 143 11.79 8.55 4.54
C VAL A 143 12.26 9.98 4.30
N LEU A 144 11.33 10.94 4.15
CA LEU A 144 11.64 12.35 3.93
C LEU A 144 12.45 13.00 5.05
N ALA A 145 12.29 12.54 6.29
CA ALA A 145 13.06 13.03 7.44
C ALA A 145 14.52 12.58 7.42
N GLU A 146 14.80 11.40 6.86
CA GLU A 146 16.15 10.83 6.79
C GLU A 146 16.85 11.16 5.47
N ASP A 147 16.13 11.04 4.36
CA ASP A 147 16.62 11.31 3.02
C ASP A 147 15.52 11.96 2.17
N ILE A 148 15.69 13.27 1.91
CA ILE A 148 14.77 14.07 1.13
C ILE A 148 14.73 13.59 -0.33
N GLU A 149 15.86 13.23 -0.92
CA GLU A 149 15.94 12.81 -2.31
C GLU A 149 15.20 11.48 -2.52
N LEU A 150 15.43 10.52 -1.62
CA LEU A 150 14.71 9.25 -1.62
C LEU A 150 13.22 9.44 -1.34
N GLY A 151 12.87 10.35 -0.43
CA GLY A 151 11.48 10.69 -0.14
C GLY A 151 10.75 11.31 -1.33
N VAL A 152 11.42 12.18 -2.11
CA VAL A 152 10.87 12.75 -3.35
C VAL A 152 10.68 11.65 -4.41
N LYS A 153 11.63 10.69 -4.52
CA LYS A 153 11.51 9.54 -5.43
C LYS A 153 10.24 8.72 -5.21
N ILE A 154 9.72 8.66 -3.98
CA ILE A 154 8.43 7.98 -3.70
C ILE A 154 7.29 8.56 -4.55
N PHE A 155 7.31 9.87 -4.82
CA PHE A 155 6.26 10.56 -5.55
C PHE A 155 6.56 10.77 -7.03
N THR A 156 7.79 10.47 -7.48
CA THR A 156 8.26 10.76 -8.84
C THR A 156 8.70 9.51 -9.62
N CYS A 157 8.89 8.37 -8.96
CA CYS A 157 9.32 7.14 -9.63
C CYS A 157 8.25 6.58 -10.58
N ILE A 158 8.62 6.31 -11.83
CA ILE A 158 7.77 5.69 -12.86
C ILE A 158 8.10 4.19 -13.03
N ASP A 159 9.25 3.72 -12.54
CA ASP A 159 9.78 2.39 -12.85
C ASP A 159 9.08 1.23 -12.10
N SER A 160 8.12 1.52 -11.23
CA SER A 160 7.39 0.51 -10.47
C SER A 160 6.09 0.10 -11.18
N SER A 161 5.43 -0.95 -10.68
CA SER A 161 4.12 -1.44 -11.15
C SER A 161 3.00 -0.38 -11.20
N VAL A 162 3.26 0.86 -10.77
CA VAL A 162 2.31 1.94 -10.58
C VAL A 162 2.94 3.23 -11.08
N ASP A 163 2.30 3.88 -12.04
CA ASP A 163 2.74 5.20 -12.47
C ASP A 163 2.46 6.22 -11.36
N ALA A 164 3.51 6.75 -10.70
CA ALA A 164 3.38 7.88 -9.77
C ALA A 164 2.71 9.11 -10.45
N LYS A 165 2.69 9.15 -11.78
CA LYS A 165 1.91 10.11 -12.59
C LYS A 165 0.42 10.13 -12.26
N ASN A 166 -0.13 9.02 -11.74
CA ASN A 166 -1.53 8.87 -11.35
C ASN A 166 -1.85 9.41 -9.95
N PHE A 167 -0.85 9.84 -9.18
CA PHE A 167 -1.10 10.50 -7.91
C PHE A 167 -1.73 11.88 -8.12
N ASP A 168 -2.57 12.30 -7.17
CA ASP A 168 -3.05 13.67 -7.12
C ASP A 168 -1.90 14.61 -6.74
N ARG A 169 -1.27 15.19 -7.77
CA ARG A 169 -0.10 16.05 -7.65
C ARG A 169 -0.34 17.27 -6.77
N ASP A 170 -1.58 17.76 -6.72
CA ASP A 170 -1.99 18.88 -5.89
C ASP A 170 -1.99 18.49 -4.40
N SER A 171 -2.49 17.31 -4.05
CA SER A 171 -2.43 16.77 -2.69
C SER A 171 -0.99 16.53 -2.22
N VAL A 172 -0.15 15.94 -3.08
CA VAL A 172 1.27 15.71 -2.77
C VAL A 172 1.99 17.04 -2.54
N LEU A 173 1.78 18.03 -3.43
CA LEU A 173 2.39 19.35 -3.28
C LEU A 173 1.98 20.03 -1.96
N GLN A 174 0.68 20.00 -1.62
CA GLN A 174 0.20 20.58 -0.35
C GLN A 174 0.81 19.89 0.87
N PHE A 175 0.95 18.57 0.83
CA PHE A 175 1.62 17.80 1.88
C PHE A 175 3.08 18.21 2.04
N LEU A 176 3.86 18.24 0.94
CA LEU A 176 5.27 18.62 0.97
C LEU A 176 5.45 20.07 1.45
N LYS A 177 4.62 21.00 0.99
CA LYS A 177 4.68 22.41 1.46
C LYS A 177 4.44 22.55 2.96
N ARG A 178 3.56 21.73 3.55
CA ARG A 178 3.21 21.81 4.97
C ARG A 178 4.24 21.16 5.88
N GLN A 179 4.78 20.00 5.48
CA GLN A 179 5.60 19.18 6.37
C GLN A 179 7.09 19.19 5.99
N PHE A 180 7.41 19.26 4.69
CA PHE A 180 8.78 19.13 4.18
C PHE A 180 9.08 20.18 3.09
N PRO A 181 9.19 21.49 3.44
CA PRO A 181 9.42 22.55 2.45
C PRO A 181 10.65 22.34 1.57
N ALA A 182 11.70 21.70 2.10
CA ALA A 182 12.92 21.39 1.37
C ALA A 182 12.71 20.41 0.20
N ALA A 183 11.68 19.54 0.28
CA ALA A 183 11.33 18.58 -0.76
C ALA A 183 10.47 19.18 -1.89
N VAL A 184 9.95 20.39 -1.71
CA VAL A 184 9.03 21.03 -2.67
C VAL A 184 9.73 21.37 -3.97
N ILE A 185 10.92 21.97 -3.91
CA ILE A 185 11.68 22.35 -5.11
C ILE A 185 12.05 21.11 -5.95
N PRO A 186 12.72 20.06 -5.40
CA PRO A 186 13.05 18.87 -6.17
C PRO A 186 11.83 18.17 -6.78
N TYR A 187 10.70 18.15 -6.07
CA TYR A 187 9.46 17.57 -6.58
C TYR A 187 8.87 18.37 -7.75
N LEU A 188 8.81 19.71 -7.63
CA LEU A 188 8.30 20.58 -8.68
C LEU A 188 9.21 20.58 -9.92
N GLU A 189 10.54 20.60 -9.72
CA GLU A 189 11.52 20.46 -10.80
C GLU A 189 11.29 19.17 -11.58
N HIS A 190 11.11 18.03 -10.88
CA HIS A 190 10.84 16.76 -11.56
C HIS A 190 9.53 16.81 -12.36
N ILE A 191 8.44 17.32 -11.78
CA ILE A 191 7.15 17.41 -12.48
C ILE A 191 7.22 18.30 -13.72
N ILE A 192 7.96 19.40 -13.65
CA ILE A 192 8.02 20.38 -14.73
C ILE A 192 8.99 19.94 -15.81
N TYR A 193 10.19 19.49 -15.45
CA TYR A 193 11.25 19.19 -16.41
C TYR A 193 11.21 17.75 -16.92
N GLU A 194 10.89 16.77 -16.07
CA GLU A 194 10.85 15.35 -16.46
C GLU A 194 9.46 14.91 -16.93
N TRP A 195 8.40 15.41 -16.30
CA TRP A 195 7.02 15.04 -16.67
C TRP A 195 6.33 16.05 -17.59
N GLU A 196 7.02 17.15 -17.93
CA GLU A 196 6.54 18.22 -18.82
C GLU A 196 5.15 18.76 -18.45
N ASP A 197 4.83 18.85 -17.15
CA ASP A 197 3.53 19.39 -16.71
C ASP A 197 3.45 20.89 -17.01
N LYS A 198 2.50 21.29 -17.86
CA LYS A 198 2.34 22.68 -18.33
C LYS A 198 1.36 23.51 -17.49
N ARG A 199 0.81 22.96 -16.40
CA ARG A 199 -0.17 23.68 -15.58
C ARG A 199 0.51 24.88 -14.89
N PRO A 200 0.06 26.13 -15.11
CA PRO A 200 0.73 27.35 -14.63
C PRO A 200 0.99 27.35 -13.11
N LYS A 201 0.07 26.78 -12.35
CA LYS A 201 0.15 26.68 -10.88
C LYS A 201 1.48 26.10 -10.37
N PHE A 202 2.01 25.05 -11.00
CA PHE A 202 3.27 24.44 -10.54
C PHE A 202 4.48 25.31 -10.88
N HIS A 203 4.45 25.96 -12.04
CA HIS A 203 5.51 26.89 -12.48
C HIS A 203 5.56 28.12 -11.59
N GLU A 204 4.40 28.72 -11.33
CA GLU A 204 4.27 29.86 -10.40
C GLU A 204 4.76 29.49 -9.00
N GLU A 205 4.35 28.32 -8.48
CA GLU A 205 4.80 27.84 -7.19
C GLU A 205 6.33 27.63 -7.17
N LEU A 206 6.92 27.02 -8.21
CA LEU A 206 8.36 26.78 -8.27
C LEU A 206 9.14 28.11 -8.22
N VAL A 207 8.69 29.11 -8.99
CA VAL A 207 9.29 30.45 -8.97
C VAL A 207 9.21 31.08 -7.57
N LEU A 208 8.07 30.97 -6.89
CA LEU A 208 7.91 31.48 -5.52
C LEU A 208 8.85 30.78 -4.53
N GLN A 209 9.03 29.47 -4.67
CA GLN A 209 9.95 28.70 -3.82
C GLN A 209 11.41 29.09 -4.06
N TYR A 210 11.83 29.29 -5.32
CA TYR A 210 13.18 29.81 -5.61
C TYR A 210 13.41 31.21 -5.06
N ILE A 211 12.45 32.13 -5.24
CA ILE A 211 12.55 33.49 -4.68
C ILE A 211 12.72 33.42 -3.15
N THR A 212 11.92 32.59 -2.49
CA THR A 212 11.98 32.39 -1.03
C THR A 212 13.34 31.81 -0.62
N ARG A 213 13.86 30.83 -1.35
CA ARG A 213 15.18 30.22 -1.10
C ARG A 213 16.31 31.23 -1.27
N ILE A 214 16.30 32.01 -2.34
CA ILE A 214 17.29 33.06 -2.61
C ILE A 214 17.25 34.14 -1.53
N LYS A 215 16.06 34.62 -1.15
CA LYS A 215 15.91 35.60 -0.05
C LYS A 215 16.45 35.07 1.28
N SER A 216 16.19 33.79 1.58
CA SER A 216 16.72 33.13 2.77
C SER A 216 18.25 33.09 2.76
N LEU A 217 18.86 32.71 1.64
CA LEU A 217 20.32 32.69 1.48
C LEU A 217 20.91 34.11 1.61
N LEU A 218 20.36 35.09 0.91
CA LEU A 218 20.81 36.49 1.00
C LEU A 218 20.74 37.03 2.44
N SER A 219 19.68 36.71 3.19
CA SER A 219 19.56 37.08 4.59
C SER A 219 20.63 36.44 5.48
N GLN A 220 21.06 35.21 5.17
CA GLN A 220 22.17 34.55 5.86
C GLN A 220 23.51 35.20 5.52
N PHE A 221 23.73 35.56 4.24
CA PHE A 221 24.94 36.25 3.79
C PHE A 221 25.12 37.63 4.43
N VAL A 222 24.06 38.42 4.53
CA VAL A 222 24.10 39.78 5.13
C VAL A 222 24.31 39.74 6.66
N LYS A 223 24.06 38.59 7.31
CA LYS A 223 24.25 38.41 8.76
C LYS A 223 25.61 37.82 9.14
N LEU A 224 26.47 37.49 8.17
CA LEU A 224 27.85 37.10 8.44
C LEU A 224 28.68 38.37 8.70
N PRO A 225 29.53 38.39 9.76
CA PRO A 225 30.30 39.57 10.17
C PRO A 225 31.36 40.01 9.15
#